data_AF-A0A3Q7FIR9-F1
#
_entry.id   AF-A0A3Q7FIR9-F1
#
_cell.length_a   1.000
_cell.length_b   1.000
_cell.length_c   1.000
_cell.angle_alpha   90.00
_cell.angle_beta   90.00
_cell.angle_gamma   90.00
#
_symmetry.space_group_name_H-M   'P 1'
#
loop_
_entity.id
_entity.type
_entity.pdbx_description
1 polymer ?
#
loop_
_entity_poly.entity_id
_entity_poly.type
_entity_poly.pdbx_seq_one_letter_code
_entity_poly.pdbx_strand_id
1 'polypeptide(L)'
;MPLEFLYFLILQVEIEELQHQFDSDLVDDVKQPLVYARNFLEFCSFQALQVVTIRPDYLSDKEFRRLMFDMMLAWEVPGVGNQVL
;
A
#
# COMPACT_ATOMS: atom_id res chain seq x y z
N MET A 1 -2.29 12.37 -2.84
CA MET A 1 -2.89 11.51 -1.78
C MET A 1 -1.79 10.60 -1.25
N PRO A 2 -1.66 10.40 0.07
CA PRO A 2 -0.56 9.63 0.64
C PRO A 2 -0.73 8.12 0.41
N LEU A 3 0.40 7.42 0.27
CA LEU A 3 0.57 5.96 0.13
C LEU A 3 -0.25 5.13 1.15
N GLU A 4 -0.53 5.72 2.30
CA GLU A 4 -1.30 5.15 3.41
C GLU A 4 -2.68 4.63 2.98
N PHE A 5 -3.37 5.35 2.08
CA PHE A 5 -4.69 4.94 1.61
C PHE A 5 -4.65 3.73 0.67
N LEU A 6 -3.55 3.51 -0.04
CA LEU A 6 -3.41 2.36 -0.96
C LEU A 6 -3.25 1.06 -0.18
N TYR A 7 -2.43 1.11 0.87
CA TYR A 7 -2.13 -0.06 1.69
C TYR A 7 -3.29 -0.47 2.59
N PHE A 8 -3.95 0.50 3.23
CA PHE A 8 -5.15 0.22 4.02
C PHE A 8 -6.23 -0.50 3.20
N LEU A 9 -6.33 -0.18 1.91
CA LEU A 9 -7.43 -0.63 1.07
C LEU A 9 -7.22 -2.04 0.50
N ILE A 10 -5.98 -2.38 0.17
CA ILE A 10 -5.64 -3.73 -0.31
C ILE A 10 -5.49 -4.71 0.86
N LEU A 11 -4.92 -4.25 1.97
CA LEU A 11 -4.60 -5.11 3.11
C LEU A 11 -5.73 -5.17 4.14
N GLN A 12 -6.64 -4.19 4.16
CA GLN A 12 -7.63 -4.01 5.24
C GLN A 12 -7.00 -3.93 6.64
N VAL A 13 -5.76 -3.45 6.70
CA VAL A 13 -4.95 -3.36 7.92
C VAL A 13 -4.48 -1.92 8.08
N GLU A 14 -4.55 -1.40 9.32
CA GLU A 14 -4.02 -0.09 9.68
C GLU A 14 -2.51 -0.01 9.44
N ILE A 15 -2.01 1.17 9.05
CA ILE A 15 -0.59 1.33 8.72
C ILE A 15 0.29 1.07 9.95
N GLU A 16 -0.21 1.38 11.14
CA GLU A 16 0.44 1.14 12.43
C GLU A 16 0.61 -0.35 12.71
N GLU A 17 -0.40 -1.17 12.38
CA GLU A 17 -0.33 -2.63 12.52
C GLU A 17 0.65 -3.24 11.51
N LEU A 18 0.67 -2.73 10.27
CA LEU A 18 1.66 -3.11 9.25
C LEU A 18 3.08 -2.75 9.69
N GLN A 19 3.24 -1.59 10.31
CA GLN A 19 4.52 -1.14 10.83
C GLN A 19 4.98 -2.03 11.99
N HIS A 20 4.08 -2.36 12.91
CA HIS A 20 4.36 -3.30 13.99
C HIS A 20 4.78 -4.68 13.47
N GLN A 21 4.10 -5.20 12.44
CA GLN A 21 4.48 -6.47 11.80
C GLN A 21 5.87 -6.39 11.14
N PHE A 22 6.15 -5.30 10.42
CA PHE A 22 7.47 -5.07 9.84
C PHE A 22 8.58 -5.02 10.91
N ASP A 23 8.31 -4.35 12.03
CA ASP A 23 9.26 -4.18 13.12
C ASP A 23 9.41 -5.43 13.99
N SER A 24 8.39 -6.28 14.08
CA SER A 24 8.40 -7.54 14.84
C SER A 24 9.04 -8.69 14.04
N ASP A 25 8.65 -8.86 12.78
CA ASP A 25 8.81 -10.15 12.08
C ASP A 25 10.08 -10.21 11.22
N LEU A 26 10.67 -9.06 10.88
CA LEU A 26 11.85 -8.96 10.04
C LEU A 26 13.15 -8.73 10.83
N VAL A 27 14.28 -8.98 10.18
CA VAL A 27 15.62 -8.87 10.78
C VAL A 27 16.06 -7.40 10.84
N ASP A 28 16.87 -7.01 11.83
CA ASP A 28 17.24 -5.60 12.06
C ASP A 28 18.04 -4.97 10.90
N ASP A 29 18.72 -5.76 10.07
CA ASP A 29 19.44 -5.27 8.88
C ASP A 29 18.51 -4.60 7.86
N VAL A 30 17.24 -5.02 7.77
CA VAL A 30 16.26 -4.38 6.88
C VAL A 30 15.57 -3.18 7.53
N LYS A 31 15.81 -2.94 8.83
CA LYS A 31 15.23 -1.81 9.58
C LYS A 31 16.20 -0.64 9.75
N GLN A 32 17.37 -0.70 9.10
CA GLN A 32 18.37 0.36 9.16
C GLN A 32 17.76 1.69 8.66
N PRO A 33 17.96 2.83 9.37
CA PRO A 33 17.26 4.09 9.07
C PRO A 33 17.37 4.57 7.61
N LEU A 34 18.51 4.30 6.97
CA LEU A 34 18.79 4.68 5.59
C LEU A 34 17.97 3.90 4.55
N VAL A 35 17.49 2.71 4.90
CA VAL A 35 16.73 1.82 4.01
C VAL A 35 15.33 1.49 4.53
N TYR A 36 15.01 1.86 5.78
CA TYR A 36 13.75 1.56 6.46
C TYR A 36 12.54 1.92 5.61
N ALA A 37 12.46 3.17 5.13
CA ALA A 37 11.32 3.63 4.35
C ALA A 37 11.13 2.83 3.05
N ARG A 38 12.23 2.44 2.40
CA ARG A 38 12.18 1.62 1.18
C ARG A 38 11.75 0.19 1.50
N ASN A 39 12.34 -0.42 2.51
CA ASN A 39 12.08 -1.80 2.88
C ASN A 39 10.66 -1.97 3.44
N PHE A 40 10.15 -0.98 4.17
CA PHE A 40 8.76 -0.95 4.62
C PHE A 40 7.79 -0.87 3.44
N LEU A 41 8.06 -0.01 2.45
CA LEU A 41 7.27 0.08 1.22
C LEU A 41 7.27 -1.26 0.46
N GLU A 42 8.44 -1.89 0.31
CA GLU A 42 8.58 -3.20 -0.34
C GLU A 42 7.80 -4.30 0.41
N PHE A 43 7.87 -4.32 1.75
CA PHE A 43 7.11 -5.25 2.59
C PHE A 43 5.60 -5.08 2.41
N CYS A 44 5.10 -3.86 2.52
CA CYS A 44 3.68 -3.58 2.35
C CYS A 44 3.21 -3.94 0.93
N SER A 45 4.03 -3.68 -0.09
CA SER A 45 3.75 -4.06 -1.48
C SER A 45 3.65 -5.58 -1.65
N PHE A 46 4.56 -6.31 -1.00
CA PHE A 46 4.56 -7.77 -1.02
C PHE A 46 3.31 -8.36 -0.37
N GLN A 47 2.94 -7.87 0.82
CA GLN A 47 1.71 -8.28 1.51
C GLN A 47 0.48 -8.03 0.64
N ALA A 48 0.40 -6.85 0.01
CA ALA A 48 -0.72 -6.47 -0.83
C ALA A 48 -0.84 -7.41 -2.05
N LEU A 49 0.29 -7.70 -2.70
CA LEU A 49 0.34 -8.62 -3.83
C LEU A 49 -0.05 -10.05 -3.43
N GLN A 50 0.38 -10.50 -2.25
CA GLN A 50 0.02 -11.81 -1.70
C GLN A 50 -1.50 -11.93 -1.48
N VAL A 51 -2.14 -10.90 -0.91
CA VAL A 51 -3.60 -10.88 -0.74
C VAL A 51 -4.33 -10.94 -2.08
N VAL A 52 -3.88 -10.18 -3.08
CA VAL A 52 -4.48 -10.15 -4.43
C VAL A 52 -4.28 -11.48 -5.17
N THR A 53 -3.18 -12.19 -4.95
CA THR A 53 -2.91 -13.47 -5.61
C THR A 53 -3.60 -14.65 -4.96
N ILE A 54 -3.88 -14.60 -3.65
CA ILE A 54 -4.56 -15.67 -2.91
C ILE A 54 -6.09 -15.60 -3.07
N ARG A 55 -6.65 -14.42 -3.35
CA ARG A 55 -8.09 -14.23 -3.57
C ARG A 55 -8.40 -14.08 -5.08
N PRO A 56 -8.81 -15.17 -5.76
CA PRO A 56 -9.04 -15.16 -7.22
C PRO A 56 -10.18 -14.21 -7.67
N ASP A 57 -11.01 -13.79 -6.73
CA ASP A 57 -12.16 -12.94 -6.87
C ASP A 57 -11.85 -11.43 -6.78
N TYR A 58 -10.71 -11.01 -6.23
CA TYR A 58 -10.38 -9.56 -6.13
C TYR A 58 -10.21 -8.89 -7.50
N LEU A 59 -9.54 -9.57 -8.43
CA LEU A 59 -9.41 -9.06 -9.80
C LEU A 59 -10.74 -9.15 -10.57
N SER A 60 -11.70 -9.93 -10.07
CA SER A 60 -13.06 -10.05 -10.64
C SER A 60 -14.00 -8.98 -10.09
N ASP A 61 -13.70 -8.44 -8.90
CA ASP A 61 -14.42 -7.32 -8.29
C ASP A 61 -14.22 -6.02 -9.10
N LYS A 62 -15.32 -5.48 -9.60
CA LYS A 62 -15.34 -4.28 -10.43
C LYS A 62 -14.95 -3.03 -9.64
N GLU A 63 -15.38 -2.93 -8.40
CA GLU A 63 -15.11 -1.79 -7.53
C GLU A 63 -13.64 -1.79 -7.14
N PHE A 64 -13.06 -2.96 -6.85
CA PHE A 64 -11.64 -3.10 -6.59
C PHE A 64 -10.78 -2.67 -7.79
N ARG A 65 -11.10 -3.13 -9.00
CA ARG A 65 -10.38 -2.71 -10.21
C ARG A 65 -10.48 -1.21 -10.48
N ARG A 66 -11.68 -0.65 -10.31
CA ARG A 66 -11.95 0.78 -10.48
C ARG A 66 -11.08 1.60 -9.53
N LEU A 67 -11.03 1.17 -8.28
CA LEU A 67 -10.29 1.84 -7.22
C LEU A 67 -8.77 1.74 -7.41
N MET A 68 -8.25 0.57 -7.79
CA MET A 68 -6.84 0.40 -8.16
C MET A 68 -6.44 1.30 -9.35
N PHE A 69 -7.34 1.44 -10.33
CA PHE A 69 -7.15 2.33 -11.47
C PHE A 69 -7.19 3.81 -11.08
N ASP A 70 -8.19 4.23 -10.31
CA ASP A 70 -8.30 5.61 -9.80
C ASP A 70 -7.10 5.98 -8.91
N MET A 71 -6.57 5.01 -8.16
CA MET A 71 -5.34 5.15 -7.38
C MET A 71 -4.09 5.31 -8.26
N MET A 72 -3.92 4.48 -9.30
CA MET A 72 -2.84 4.66 -10.28
C MET A 72 -2.88 6.05 -10.92
N LEU A 73 -4.07 6.53 -11.29
CA LEU A 73 -4.24 7.89 -11.84
C LEU A 73 -3.89 8.99 -10.83
N ALA A 74 -4.25 8.80 -9.55
CA ALA A 74 -3.90 9.75 -8.50
C ALA A 74 -2.39 9.83 -8.22
N TRP A 75 -1.62 8.82 -8.64
CA TRP A 75 -0.15 8.79 -8.52
C TRP A 75 0.57 9.45 -9.70
N GLU A 76 -0.03 9.43 -10.89
CA GLU A 76 0.51 10.11 -12.08
C GLU A 76 0.47 11.65 -11.96
N VAL A 77 -0.41 12.19 -11.11
CA VAL A 77 -0.55 13.65 -10.91
C VAL A 77 -0.58 14.02 -9.43
N PRO A 78 0.58 14.14 -8.76
CA PRO A 78 0.64 14.63 -7.39
C PRO A 78 0.37 16.15 -7.37
N GLY A 79 -0.91 16.56 -7.38
CA GLY A 79 -1.27 17.98 -7.24
C GLY A 79 -2.69 18.40 -7.64
N VAL A 80 -3.46 17.59 -8.36
CA VAL A 80 -4.82 17.98 -8.83
C VAL A 80 -5.86 17.57 -7.80
N GLY A 81 -5.69 18.04 -6.57
CA GLY A 81 -6.61 17.76 -5.46
C GLY A 81 -6.97 18.96 -4.61
N ASN A 82 -6.51 20.17 -4.95
CA ASN A 82 -6.85 21.37 -4.17
C ASN A 82 -6.86 22.67 -4.99
N GLN A 83 -7.46 22.65 -6.18
CA GLN A 83 -7.97 23.90 -6.77
C GLN A 83 -9.39 24.09 -6.25
N VAL A 84 -9.47 24.69 -5.07
CA VAL A 84 -10.70 25.30 -4.56
C VAL A 84 -10.96 26.53 -5.44
N LEU A 85 -12.07 26.49 -6.19
CA LEU A 85 -12.66 27.65 -6.86
C LEU A 85 -13.11 28.69 -5.84
#